data_AF-A0A0N9VZN2-F1
#
_entry.id   AF-A0A0N9VZN2-F1
#
_cell.length_a   1.000
_cell.length_b   1.000
_cell.length_c   1.000
_cell.angle_alpha   90.00
_cell.angle_beta   90.00
_cell.angle_gamma   90.00
#
_symmetry.space_group_name_H-M   'P 1'
#
loop_
_entity.id
_entity.type
_entity.pdbx_description
1 polymer ?
#
loop_
_entity_poly.entity_id
_entity_poly.type
_entity_poly.pdbx_seq_one_letter_code
_entity_poly.pdbx_strand_id
1 'polypeptide(L)'
;MTLTIAINLDDYVILTGDQRLTIECEPFTNLPAKTIIDNYKKIKQWTHGGITVSGDVLLMQYFHEELEAHARHKTPKWDFLNTARLARVLYLQDDKPIDHATGCAFFSLFNLDKVELIHLSIRKTVIEYETVLPMHAHFSLFAGTPDDPIYQQFVDALKKVNTFKNFIDFFNYHVDLIKAFYKRQQSFDESITSTFDLYIQDTKTGLGFMQTIENP
;
A
#
# COMPACT_ATOMS: atom_id res chain seq x y z
N MET A 1 -3.54 -2.16 -12.24
CA MET A 1 -2.27 -2.92 -12.08
C MET A 1 -1.38 -2.14 -11.12
N THR A 2 -0.65 -2.80 -10.22
CA THR A 2 0.21 -2.10 -9.23
C THR A 2 1.18 -3.06 -8.55
N LEU A 3 2.25 -2.48 -8.00
CA LEU A 3 3.10 -3.05 -6.97
C LEU A 3 3.06 -2.12 -5.75
N THR A 4 2.48 -2.60 -4.65
CA THR A 4 2.61 -1.98 -3.33
C THR A 4 3.19 -2.96 -2.32
N ILE A 5 4.03 -2.45 -1.42
CA ILE A 5 4.72 -3.23 -0.39
C ILE A 5 4.50 -2.55 0.96
N ALA A 6 4.32 -3.36 1.99
CA ALA A 6 4.22 -2.90 3.36
C ALA A 6 5.17 -3.72 4.23
N ILE A 7 6.06 -3.06 4.96
CA ILE A 7 7.13 -3.70 5.74
C ILE A 7 7.04 -3.22 7.17
N ASN A 8 7.04 -4.16 8.12
CA ASN A 8 7.18 -3.86 9.53
C ASN A 8 8.59 -4.25 10.00
N LEU A 9 9.42 -3.27 10.34
CA LEU A 9 10.80 -3.45 10.81
C LEU A 9 10.92 -3.36 12.34
N ASP A 10 9.82 -3.52 13.07
CA ASP A 10 9.69 -3.36 14.52
C ASP A 10 9.84 -1.90 14.98
N ASP A 11 10.97 -1.25 14.73
CA ASP A 11 11.20 0.15 15.08
C ASP A 11 10.65 1.14 14.03
N TYR A 12 10.51 0.69 12.78
CA TYR A 12 9.98 1.49 11.66
C TYR A 12 8.97 0.68 10.85
N VAL A 13 8.02 1.38 10.22
CA VAL A 13 7.19 0.82 9.15
C VAL A 13 7.52 1.50 7.82
N ILE A 14 7.51 0.75 6.74
CA ILE A 14 7.74 1.25 5.38
C ILE A 14 6.55 0.87 4.50
N LEU A 15 6.04 1.82 3.74
CA LEU A 15 5.06 1.61 2.67
C LEU A 15 5.68 2.03 1.34
N THR A 16 5.43 1.25 0.29
CA THR A 16 5.85 1.61 -1.07
C THR A 16 4.71 1.44 -2.06
N GLY A 17 4.79 2.16 -3.18
CA GLY A 17 3.83 2.07 -4.27
C GLY A 17 4.44 2.56 -5.57
N ASP A 18 4.30 1.78 -6.64
CA ASP A 18 4.60 2.25 -7.99
C ASP A 18 3.66 3.41 -8.38
N GLN A 19 3.97 4.12 -9.47
CA GLN A 19 3.27 5.35 -9.84
C GLN A 19 2.35 5.20 -11.05
N ARG A 20 2.10 3.97 -11.55
CA ARG A 20 1.19 3.76 -12.67
C ARG A 20 -0.27 3.72 -12.25
N LEU A 21 -1.08 4.54 -12.88
CA LEU A 21 -2.53 4.38 -12.95
C LEU A 21 -2.91 3.91 -14.35
N THR A 22 -3.75 2.88 -14.41
CA THR A 22 -4.37 2.40 -15.64
C THR A 22 -5.86 2.68 -15.56
N ILE A 23 -6.39 3.36 -16.58
CA ILE A 23 -7.83 3.58 -16.76
C ILE A 23 -8.24 2.74 -17.97
N GLU A 24 -9.17 1.81 -17.75
CA GLU A 24 -9.79 1.03 -18.81
C GLU A 24 -11.09 1.73 -19.23
N CYS A 25 -11.24 1.93 -20.54
CA CYS A 25 -12.41 2.60 -21.10
C CYS A 25 -13.34 1.56 -21.71
N GLU A 26 -14.64 1.74 -21.47
CA GLU A 26 -15.65 0.91 -22.10
C GLU A 26 -15.62 1.05 -23.63
N PRO A 27 -15.80 -0.05 -24.40
CA PRO A 27 -15.66 -0.05 -25.86
C PRO A 27 -16.56 0.96 -26.58
N PHE A 28 -17.70 1.30 -25.99
CA PHE A 28 -18.70 2.21 -26.57
C PHE A 28 -18.38 3.71 -26.39
N THR A 29 -17.31 4.05 -25.66
CA THR A 29 -16.96 5.45 -25.35
C THR A 29 -16.21 6.18 -26.47
N ASN A 30 -15.80 5.47 -27.53
CA ASN A 30 -14.88 5.96 -28.57
C ASN A 30 -13.52 6.48 -28.04
N LEU A 31 -13.20 6.20 -26.77
CA LEU A 31 -11.90 6.51 -26.18
C LEU A 31 -10.91 5.36 -26.42
N PRO A 32 -9.59 5.60 -26.28
CA PRO A 32 -8.62 4.51 -26.25
C PRO A 32 -9.02 3.50 -25.16
N ALA A 33 -8.97 2.21 -25.50
CA ALA A 33 -9.34 1.13 -24.58
C ALA A 33 -8.59 1.19 -23.24
N LYS A 34 -7.38 1.75 -23.25
CA LYS A 34 -6.54 1.92 -22.07
C LYS A 34 -5.83 3.27 -22.09
N THR A 35 -5.90 4.00 -20.99
CA THR A 35 -5.08 5.20 -20.71
C THR A 35 -4.13 4.92 -19.55
N ILE A 36 -2.88 5.36 -19.68
CA ILE A 36 -1.81 5.15 -18.69
C ILE A 36 -1.33 6.50 -18.16
N ILE A 37 -1.18 6.61 -16.83
CA ILE A 37 -0.66 7.77 -16.13
C ILE A 37 0.45 7.30 -15.19
N ASP A 38 1.70 7.73 -15.42
CA ASP A 38 2.89 7.19 -14.73
C ASP A 38 3.40 8.04 -13.55
N ASN A 39 2.63 9.04 -13.14
CA ASN A 39 2.95 9.92 -12.00
C ASN A 39 1.86 9.90 -10.92
N TYR A 40 1.02 8.87 -10.90
CA TYR A 40 -0.07 8.73 -9.94
C TYR A 40 0.46 8.36 -8.55
N LYS A 41 0.20 9.23 -7.56
CA LYS A 41 0.61 9.02 -6.17
C LYS A 41 -0.33 8.03 -5.46
N LYS A 42 0.11 6.78 -5.31
CA LYS A 42 -0.62 5.74 -4.57
C LYS A 42 -0.47 5.85 -3.06
N ILE A 43 0.62 6.47 -2.61
CA ILE A 43 0.87 6.70 -1.19
C ILE A 43 0.32 8.06 -0.80
N LYS A 44 -0.40 8.10 0.32
CA LYS A 44 -0.87 9.33 0.95
C LYS A 44 -0.51 9.30 2.43
N GLN A 45 -0.30 10.48 3.00
CA GLN A 45 -0.36 10.65 4.45
C GLN A 45 -1.83 10.80 4.85
N TRP A 46 -2.17 10.25 6.01
CA TRP A 46 -3.47 10.40 6.64
C TRP A 46 -3.26 10.76 8.12
N THR A 47 -4.32 11.14 8.81
CA THR A 47 -4.24 11.71 10.18
C THR A 47 -3.37 10.89 11.17
N HIS A 48 -3.28 9.57 11.00
CA HIS A 48 -2.54 8.68 11.90
C HIS A 48 -1.28 8.01 11.32
N GLY A 49 -0.90 8.30 10.06
CA GLY A 49 0.24 7.65 9.44
C GLY A 49 0.28 7.77 7.93
N GLY A 50 0.70 6.70 7.26
CA GLY A 50 0.69 6.58 5.80
C GLY A 50 -0.27 5.49 5.34
N ILE A 51 -0.74 5.60 4.10
CA ILE A 51 -1.56 4.61 3.42
C ILE A 51 -1.10 4.45 1.98
N THR A 52 -1.03 3.22 1.50
CA THR A 52 -0.84 2.85 0.09
C THR A 52 -1.92 1.86 -0.31
N VAL A 53 -2.41 1.95 -1.54
CA VAL A 53 -3.58 1.18 -2.00
C VAL A 53 -3.39 0.58 -3.37
N SER A 54 -4.11 -0.52 -3.62
CA SER A 54 -4.18 -1.26 -4.87
C SER A 54 -5.62 -1.66 -5.19
N GLY A 55 -5.88 -1.98 -6.47
CA GLY A 55 -7.20 -2.37 -6.96
C GLY A 55 -7.98 -1.20 -7.55
N ASP A 56 -9.30 -1.20 -7.35
CA ASP A 56 -10.17 -0.15 -7.88
C ASP A 56 -9.92 1.18 -7.16
N VAL A 57 -9.59 2.20 -7.96
CA VAL A 57 -9.17 3.52 -7.46
C VAL A 57 -10.30 4.24 -6.73
N LEU A 58 -11.54 4.14 -7.21
CA LEU A 58 -12.67 4.83 -6.60
C LEU A 58 -13.06 4.16 -5.28
N LEU A 59 -13.08 2.82 -5.25
CA LEU A 59 -13.32 2.08 -4.02
C LEU A 59 -12.28 2.43 -2.94
N MET A 60 -10.99 2.46 -3.32
CA MET A 60 -9.92 2.81 -2.37
C MET A 60 -9.96 4.29 -1.96
N GLN A 61 -10.44 5.17 -2.83
CA GLN A 61 -10.72 6.57 -2.47
C GLN A 61 -11.83 6.66 -1.42
N TYR A 62 -12.95 5.97 -1.59
CA TYR A 62 -14.02 5.91 -0.59
C TYR A 62 -13.54 5.31 0.73
N PHE A 63 -12.72 4.26 0.68
CA PHE A 63 -12.14 3.69 1.89
C PHE A 63 -11.30 4.71 2.65
N HIS A 64 -10.43 5.45 1.96
CA HIS A 64 -9.61 6.48 2.58
C HIS A 64 -10.46 7.61 3.20
N GLU A 65 -11.52 8.04 2.52
CA GLU A 65 -12.42 9.08 3.04
C GLU A 65 -13.18 8.63 4.30
N GLU A 66 -13.69 7.40 4.31
CA GLU A 66 -14.35 6.81 5.46
C GLU A 66 -13.38 6.57 6.63
N LEU A 67 -12.14 6.21 6.33
CA LEU A 67 -11.08 6.06 7.33
C LEU A 67 -10.77 7.40 8.01
N GLU A 68 -10.64 8.47 7.24
CA GLU A 68 -10.45 9.84 7.74
C GLU A 68 -11.69 10.35 8.51
N ALA A 69 -12.90 9.99 8.07
CA ALA A 69 -14.12 10.31 8.81
C ALA A 69 -14.15 9.64 10.18
N HIS A 70 -13.83 8.34 10.25
CA HIS A 70 -13.74 7.61 11.52
C HIS A 70 -12.73 8.24 12.48
N ALA A 71 -11.57 8.67 11.97
CA ALA A 71 -10.54 9.37 12.74
C ALA A 71 -11.09 10.66 13.39
N ARG A 72 -11.84 11.47 12.63
CA ARG A 72 -12.43 12.73 13.13
C ARG A 72 -13.45 12.53 14.25
N HIS A 73 -14.18 11.42 14.22
CA HIS A 73 -15.22 11.12 15.21
C HIS A 73 -14.68 10.62 16.57
N LYS A 74 -13.34 10.47 16.72
CA LYS A 74 -12.68 10.03 17.97
C LYS A 74 -13.27 8.74 18.54
N THR A 75 -13.73 7.84 17.67
CA THR A 75 -14.32 6.57 18.06
C THR A 75 -13.27 5.73 18.80
N PRO A 76 -13.57 5.16 19.99
CA PRO A 76 -12.56 4.53 20.84
C PRO A 76 -11.99 3.22 20.27
N LYS A 77 -12.58 2.66 19.22
CA LYS A 77 -12.13 1.44 18.56
C LYS A 77 -12.20 1.60 17.04
N TRP A 78 -11.16 1.17 16.37
CA TRP A 78 -11.13 1.07 14.90
C TRP A 78 -11.93 -0.16 14.46
N ASP A 79 -12.87 0.05 13.53
CA ASP A 79 -13.60 -1.02 12.87
C ASP A 79 -13.36 -0.96 11.37
N PHE A 80 -12.19 -1.44 10.95
CA PHE A 80 -11.78 -1.41 9.55
C PHE A 80 -12.69 -2.23 8.64
N LEU A 81 -13.34 -3.27 9.17
CA LEU A 81 -14.31 -4.06 8.41
C LEU A 81 -15.55 -3.23 8.09
N ASN A 82 -16.08 -2.49 9.07
CA ASN A 82 -17.21 -1.61 8.83
C ASN A 82 -16.83 -0.45 7.88
N THR A 83 -15.67 0.19 8.09
CA THR A 83 -15.15 1.23 7.17
C THR A 83 -15.07 0.73 5.73
N ALA A 84 -14.51 -0.46 5.52
CA ALA A 84 -14.41 -1.08 4.20
C ALA A 84 -15.78 -1.45 3.60
N ARG A 85 -16.73 -1.90 4.42
CA ARG A 85 -18.10 -2.17 3.98
C ARG A 85 -18.82 -0.90 3.54
N LEU A 86 -18.69 0.19 4.30
CA LEU A 86 -19.27 1.48 3.94
C LEU A 86 -18.69 2.00 2.62
N ALA A 87 -17.37 1.94 2.45
CA ALA A 87 -16.71 2.30 1.20
C ALA A 87 -17.23 1.49 0.01
N ARG A 88 -17.44 0.17 0.19
CA ARG A 88 -18.06 -0.68 -0.85
C ARG A 88 -19.51 -0.29 -1.13
N VAL A 89 -20.30 0.08 -0.13
CA VAL A 89 -21.68 0.54 -0.32
C VAL A 89 -21.69 1.83 -1.15
N LEU A 90 -20.87 2.82 -0.81
CA LEU A 90 -20.74 4.07 -1.56
C LEU A 90 -20.33 3.80 -3.01
N TYR A 91 -19.34 2.94 -3.23
CA TYR A 91 -18.91 2.51 -4.56
C TYR A 91 -20.07 1.95 -5.40
N LEU A 92 -20.91 1.08 -4.81
CA LEU A 92 -22.04 0.48 -5.51
C LEU A 92 -23.22 1.46 -5.70
N GLN A 93 -23.38 2.44 -4.81
CA GLN A 93 -24.38 3.51 -4.95
C GLN A 93 -24.09 4.45 -6.13
N ASP A 94 -22.82 4.56 -6.53
CA ASP A 94 -22.38 5.30 -7.71
C ASP A 94 -22.47 4.48 -9.01
N ASP A 95 -23.32 3.45 -9.02
CA ASP A 95 -23.56 2.54 -10.15
C ASP A 95 -22.29 1.89 -10.71
N LYS A 96 -21.30 1.63 -9.84
CA LYS A 96 -20.05 0.97 -10.25
C LYS A 96 -20.19 -0.56 -10.28
N PRO A 97 -19.47 -1.26 -11.17
CA PRO A 97 -19.60 -2.71 -11.31
C PRO A 97 -19.19 -3.46 -10.05
N ILE A 98 -20.06 -4.34 -9.54
CA ILE A 98 -19.76 -5.18 -8.36
C ILE A 98 -18.54 -6.06 -8.56
N ASP A 99 -18.29 -6.49 -9.79
CA ASP A 99 -17.14 -7.34 -10.12
C ASP A 99 -15.81 -6.61 -9.96
N HIS A 100 -15.82 -5.28 -9.95
CA HIS A 100 -14.65 -4.42 -9.77
C HIS A 100 -14.50 -3.93 -8.33
N ALA A 101 -15.42 -4.25 -7.43
CA ALA A 101 -15.43 -3.81 -6.03
C ALA A 101 -14.37 -4.54 -5.17
N THR A 102 -13.11 -4.51 -5.62
CA THR A 102 -11.96 -5.16 -5.01
C THR A 102 -10.79 -4.19 -4.84
N GLY A 103 -10.02 -4.40 -3.78
CA GLY A 103 -8.82 -3.62 -3.53
C GLY A 103 -8.07 -4.10 -2.30
N CYS A 104 -6.87 -3.58 -2.12
CA CYS A 104 -6.07 -3.83 -0.93
C CYS A 104 -5.48 -2.51 -0.45
N ALA A 105 -5.45 -2.34 0.86
CA ALA A 105 -4.84 -1.20 1.51
C ALA A 105 -3.81 -1.69 2.51
N PHE A 106 -2.64 -1.06 2.48
CA PHE A 106 -1.66 -1.13 3.55
C PHE A 106 -1.58 0.25 4.19
N PHE A 107 -1.76 0.33 5.50
CA PHE A 107 -1.71 1.60 6.20
C PHE A 107 -1.17 1.46 7.61
N SER A 108 -0.44 2.48 8.03
CA SER A 108 0.06 2.57 9.39
C SER A 108 -0.90 3.40 10.25
N LEU A 109 -1.11 2.96 11.48
CA LEU A 109 -1.96 3.60 12.48
C LEU A 109 -1.12 3.87 13.73
N PHE A 110 -0.82 5.14 14.00
CA PHE A 110 -0.25 5.56 15.27
C PHE A 110 -1.36 5.72 16.31
N ASN A 111 -1.36 4.84 17.32
CA ASN A 111 -2.31 4.82 18.43
C ASN A 111 -1.62 4.43 19.73
N LEU A 112 -1.97 5.07 20.85
CA LEU A 112 -1.46 4.74 22.20
C LEU A 112 0.07 4.51 22.23
N ASP A 113 0.84 5.42 21.63
CA ASP A 113 2.31 5.40 21.57
C ASP A 113 2.93 4.22 20.81
N LYS A 114 2.16 3.58 19.91
CA LYS A 114 2.66 2.55 19.01
C LYS A 114 2.08 2.72 17.60
N VAL A 115 2.90 2.45 16.58
CA VAL A 115 2.41 2.27 15.22
C VAL A 115 2.07 0.80 14.96
N GLU A 116 0.84 0.55 14.49
CA GLU A 116 0.43 -0.72 13.91
C GLU A 116 0.43 -0.62 12.39
N LEU A 117 0.92 -1.64 11.70
CA LEU A 117 0.82 -1.75 10.25
C LEU A 117 -0.32 -2.71 9.90
N ILE A 118 -1.33 -2.22 9.21
CA ILE A 118 -2.54 -2.97 8.87
C ILE A 118 -2.53 -3.34 7.40
N HIS A 119 -2.85 -4.59 7.11
CA HIS A 119 -3.22 -5.08 5.78
C HIS A 119 -4.73 -5.29 5.75
N LEU A 120 -5.41 -4.65 4.80
CA LEU A 120 -6.84 -4.82 4.53
C LEU A 120 -7.01 -5.34 3.10
N SER A 121 -7.72 -6.45 2.95
CA SER A 121 -8.08 -7.02 1.65
C SER A 121 -9.59 -6.97 1.46
N ILE A 122 -10.02 -6.31 0.38
CA ILE A 122 -11.41 -6.21 -0.06
C ILE A 122 -11.54 -7.10 -1.30
N ARG A 123 -12.10 -8.29 -1.15
CA ARG A 123 -12.35 -9.25 -2.24
C ARG A 123 -13.84 -9.38 -2.52
N LYS A 124 -14.21 -9.92 -3.68
CA LYS A 124 -15.61 -10.01 -4.13
C LYS A 124 -16.60 -10.48 -3.05
N THR A 125 -16.24 -11.52 -2.30
CA THR A 125 -17.10 -12.14 -1.29
C THR A 125 -16.65 -11.92 0.16
N VAL A 126 -15.42 -11.49 0.38
CA VAL A 126 -14.82 -11.39 1.72
C VAL A 126 -14.07 -10.09 1.89
N ILE A 127 -14.19 -9.50 3.08
CA ILE A 127 -13.34 -8.41 3.53
C ILE A 127 -12.64 -8.92 4.78
N GLU A 128 -11.32 -8.87 4.77
CA GLU A 128 -10.45 -9.35 5.84
C GLU A 128 -9.37 -8.32 6.12
N TYR A 129 -8.92 -8.25 7.37
CA TYR A 129 -7.77 -7.45 7.73
C TYR A 129 -6.93 -8.17 8.78
N GLU A 130 -5.65 -7.83 8.81
CA GLU A 130 -4.70 -8.33 9.78
C GLU A 130 -3.66 -7.26 10.10
N THR A 131 -2.99 -7.41 11.23
CA THR A 131 -1.82 -6.61 11.57
C THR A 131 -0.58 -7.32 11.04
N VAL A 132 0.23 -6.61 10.25
CA VAL A 132 1.52 -7.11 9.76
C VAL A 132 2.47 -7.26 10.94
N LEU A 133 2.93 -8.49 11.18
CA LEU A 133 3.81 -8.81 12.29
C LEU A 133 5.18 -8.11 12.16
N PRO A 134 5.87 -7.83 13.27
CA PRO A 134 7.25 -7.34 13.21
C PRO A 134 8.14 -8.26 12.38
N MET A 135 9.09 -7.67 11.65
CA MET A 135 10.01 -8.35 10.74
C MET A 135 9.31 -9.14 9.62
N HIS A 136 8.15 -8.67 9.16
CA HIS A 136 7.43 -9.24 8.01
C HIS A 136 7.13 -8.16 6.97
N ALA A 137 6.85 -8.61 5.75
CA ALA A 137 6.38 -7.77 4.66
C ALA A 137 5.14 -8.38 3.99
N HIS A 138 4.24 -7.52 3.54
CA HIS A 138 3.08 -7.87 2.71
C HIS A 138 3.22 -7.19 1.36
N PHE A 139 2.70 -7.86 0.33
CA PHE A 139 2.84 -7.43 -1.05
C PHE A 139 1.47 -7.47 -1.73
N SER A 140 1.14 -6.43 -2.47
CA SER A 140 0.04 -6.45 -3.43
C SER A 140 0.62 -6.35 -4.83
N LEU A 141 0.50 -7.44 -5.59
CA LEU A 141 1.12 -7.63 -6.89
C LEU A 141 0.04 -7.92 -7.94
N PHE A 142 0.21 -7.38 -9.15
CA PHE A 142 -0.62 -7.79 -10.28
C PHE A 142 -0.13 -9.10 -10.90
N ALA A 143 1.19 -9.25 -11.07
CA ALA A 143 1.81 -10.47 -11.59
C ALA A 143 2.78 -11.10 -10.57
N GLY A 144 2.91 -12.43 -10.65
CA GLY A 144 3.75 -13.25 -9.77
C GLY A 144 3.00 -14.46 -9.23
N THR A 145 3.74 -15.39 -8.62
CA THR A 145 3.17 -16.55 -7.94
C THR A 145 3.29 -16.36 -6.43
N PRO A 146 2.23 -16.59 -5.63
CA PRO A 146 2.26 -16.41 -4.17
C PRO A 146 3.41 -17.15 -3.48
N ASP A 147 3.84 -18.29 -4.03
CA ASP A 147 4.89 -19.14 -3.47
C ASP A 147 6.29 -18.84 -4.06
N ASP A 148 6.51 -17.70 -4.73
CA ASP A 148 7.83 -17.33 -5.23
C ASP A 148 8.81 -17.18 -4.03
N PRO A 149 9.91 -17.97 -3.97
CA PRO A 149 10.88 -17.91 -2.89
C PRO A 149 11.49 -16.52 -2.69
N ILE A 150 11.42 -15.64 -3.70
CA ILE A 150 11.93 -14.27 -3.57
C ILE A 150 11.21 -13.48 -2.47
N TYR A 151 9.93 -13.74 -2.20
CA TYR A 151 9.20 -13.03 -1.15
C TYR A 151 9.78 -13.36 0.21
N GLN A 152 10.08 -14.64 0.45
CA GLN A 152 10.74 -15.06 1.69
C GLN A 152 12.17 -14.51 1.76
N GLN A 153 12.94 -14.56 0.66
CA GLN A 153 14.29 -13.98 0.63
C GLN A 153 14.30 -12.48 0.92
N PHE A 154 13.29 -11.74 0.43
CA PHE A 154 13.12 -10.33 0.73
C PHE A 154 12.86 -10.10 2.23
N VAL A 155 11.97 -10.90 2.83
CA VAL A 155 11.65 -10.83 4.27
C VAL A 155 12.87 -11.22 5.12
N ASP A 156 13.61 -12.26 4.75
CA ASP A 156 14.82 -12.71 5.45
C ASP A 156 15.95 -11.68 5.40
N ALA A 157 15.94 -10.80 4.40
CA ALA A 157 16.92 -9.72 4.26
C ALA A 157 16.59 -8.48 5.12
N LEU A 158 15.42 -8.40 5.75
CA LEU A 158 15.03 -7.25 6.56
C LEU A 158 15.91 -7.12 7.82
N LYS A 159 16.23 -5.88 8.21
CA LYS A 159 17.11 -5.62 9.36
C LYS A 159 16.59 -4.47 10.22
N LYS A 160 16.71 -4.62 11.55
CA LYS A 160 16.35 -3.56 12.50
C LYS A 160 17.35 -2.40 12.44
N VAL A 161 16.91 -1.20 12.81
CA VAL A 161 17.73 0.01 12.79
C VAL A 161 19.00 -0.10 13.63
N ASN A 162 18.95 -0.83 14.75
CA ASN A 162 20.08 -1.03 15.66
C ASN A 162 21.22 -1.89 15.08
N THR A 163 21.01 -2.52 13.92
CA THR A 163 22.06 -3.25 13.20
C THR A 163 22.96 -2.34 12.37
N PHE A 164 22.58 -1.06 12.21
CA PHE A 164 23.29 -0.07 11.41
C PHE A 164 23.98 0.97 12.30
N LYS A 165 25.00 1.63 11.76
CA LYS A 165 25.74 2.69 12.50
C LYS A 165 24.92 3.95 12.68
N ASN A 166 24.05 4.27 11.74
CA ASN A 166 23.21 5.46 11.72
C ASN A 166 21.96 5.21 10.86
N PHE A 167 21.00 6.13 10.93
CA PHE A 167 19.74 6.05 10.18
C PHE A 167 19.92 6.09 8.66
N ILE A 168 20.93 6.82 8.16
CA ILE A 168 21.17 6.94 6.71
C ILE A 168 21.58 5.58 6.13
N ASP A 169 22.46 4.85 6.81
CA ASP A 169 22.87 3.50 6.39
C ASP A 169 21.68 2.52 6.41
N PHE A 170 20.85 2.60 7.45
CA PHE A 170 19.61 1.82 7.55
C PHE A 170 18.64 2.14 6.41
N PHE A 171 18.42 3.42 6.13
CA PHE A 171 17.52 3.88 5.09
C PHE A 171 17.98 3.43 3.71
N ASN A 172 19.25 3.68 3.38
CA ASN A 172 19.83 3.30 2.08
C ASN A 172 19.79 1.79 1.87
N TYR A 173 20.09 0.99 2.90
CA TYR A 173 20.01 -0.47 2.81
C TYR A 173 18.61 -0.96 2.41
N HIS A 174 17.57 -0.45 3.07
CA HIS A 174 16.20 -0.86 2.76
C HIS A 174 15.73 -0.32 1.42
N VAL A 175 16.12 0.90 1.05
CA VAL A 175 15.84 1.46 -0.28
C VAL A 175 16.46 0.59 -1.37
N ASP A 176 17.71 0.15 -1.23
CA ASP A 176 18.37 -0.71 -2.22
C ASP A 176 17.73 -2.10 -2.30
N LEU A 177 17.33 -2.67 -1.15
CA LEU A 177 16.58 -3.93 -1.10
C LEU A 177 15.24 -3.82 -1.86
N ILE A 178 14.51 -2.73 -1.64
CA ILE A 178 13.23 -2.45 -2.32
C ILE A 178 13.46 -2.22 -3.82
N LYS A 179 14.49 -1.46 -4.22
CA LYS A 179 14.83 -1.25 -5.63
C LYS A 179 15.10 -2.58 -6.34
N ALA A 180 15.89 -3.46 -5.73
CA ALA A 180 16.15 -4.78 -6.28
C ALA A 180 14.86 -5.59 -6.49
N PHE A 181 13.91 -5.50 -5.54
CA PHE A 181 12.60 -6.13 -5.66
C PHE A 181 11.77 -5.54 -6.81
N TYR A 182 11.63 -4.21 -6.87
CA TYR A 182 10.91 -3.52 -7.94
C TYR A 182 11.49 -3.85 -9.32
N LYS A 183 12.82 -3.84 -9.45
CA LYS A 183 13.53 -4.18 -10.69
C LYS A 183 13.25 -5.62 -11.14
N ARG A 184 13.20 -6.57 -10.21
CA ARG A 184 12.81 -7.94 -10.52
C ARG A 184 11.36 -8.00 -11.02
N GLN A 185 10.42 -7.41 -10.30
CA GLN A 185 9.01 -7.46 -10.68
C GLN A 185 8.77 -6.80 -12.05
N GLN A 186 9.46 -5.69 -12.33
CA GLN A 186 9.41 -5.02 -13.62
C GLN A 186 9.89 -5.91 -14.78
N SER A 187 10.71 -6.93 -14.52
CA SER A 187 11.22 -7.83 -15.57
C SER A 187 10.13 -8.72 -16.18
N PHE A 188 8.97 -8.85 -15.53
CA PHE A 188 7.82 -9.60 -16.03
C PHE A 188 6.47 -8.89 -15.86
N ASP A 189 6.44 -7.73 -15.19
CA ASP A 189 5.27 -6.86 -15.10
C ASP A 189 5.62 -5.47 -15.64
N GLU A 190 5.33 -5.27 -16.93
CA GLU A 190 5.55 -4.00 -17.61
C GLU A 190 4.73 -2.85 -17.00
N SER A 191 3.73 -3.14 -16.15
CA SER A 191 2.91 -2.12 -15.48
C SER A 191 3.65 -1.37 -14.36
N ILE A 192 4.82 -1.84 -13.94
CA ILE A 192 5.61 -1.24 -12.86
C ILE A 192 6.47 -0.11 -13.42
N THR A 193 6.35 1.08 -12.81
CA THR A 193 7.13 2.27 -13.17
C THR A 193 8.60 2.17 -12.74
N SER A 194 9.47 2.92 -13.41
CA SER A 194 10.88 3.12 -13.03
C SER A 194 11.07 4.00 -11.79
N THR A 195 9.98 4.45 -11.18
CA THR A 195 9.97 5.23 -9.93
C THR A 195 8.91 4.67 -9.00
N PHE A 196 9.11 4.82 -7.69
CA PHE A 196 8.09 4.49 -6.69
C PHE A 196 8.10 5.52 -5.58
N ASP A 197 6.96 5.68 -4.91
CA ASP A 197 6.91 6.44 -3.67
C ASP A 197 7.23 5.51 -2.50
N LEU A 198 7.94 6.07 -1.52
CA LEU A 198 8.25 5.44 -0.25
C LEU A 198 7.75 6.34 0.88
N TYR A 199 7.07 5.75 1.85
CA TYR A 199 6.77 6.35 3.14
C TYR A 199 7.44 5.53 4.23
N ILE A 200 8.07 6.20 5.18
CA ILE A 200 8.66 5.56 6.36
C ILE A 200 8.21 6.30 7.62
N GLN A 201 7.86 5.54 8.66
CA GLN A 201 7.38 6.07 9.93
C GLN A 201 8.06 5.38 11.10
N ASP A 202 8.50 6.18 12.07
CA ASP A 202 9.02 5.73 13.35
C ASP A 202 7.87 5.23 14.23
N THR A 203 8.00 4.00 14.73
CA THR A 203 6.90 3.33 15.44
C THR A 203 6.65 3.87 16.85
N LYS A 204 7.64 4.55 17.45
CA LYS A 204 7.58 5.09 18.81
C LYS A 204 7.03 6.51 18.83
N THR A 205 7.47 7.33 17.86
CA THR A 205 7.10 8.74 17.81
C THR A 205 5.91 9.01 16.88
N GLY A 206 5.61 8.07 15.97
CA GLY A 206 4.61 8.26 14.92
C GLY A 206 5.04 9.24 13.81
N LEU A 207 6.25 9.81 13.90
CA LEU A 207 6.77 10.72 12.88
C LEU A 207 7.17 9.95 11.63
N GLY A 208 6.80 10.46 10.47
CA GLY A 208 7.16 9.85 9.20
C GLY A 208 7.37 10.86 8.09
N PHE A 209 7.99 10.41 7.01
CA PHE A 209 8.23 11.22 5.81
C PHE A 209 8.01 10.41 4.55
N MET A 210 7.81 11.12 3.43
CA MET A 210 7.67 10.55 2.10
C MET A 210 8.81 10.96 1.19
N GLN A 211 9.23 10.07 0.31
CA GLN A 211 10.21 10.34 -0.73
C GLN A 211 9.88 9.56 -2.00
N THR A 212 10.00 10.21 -3.16
CA THR A 212 10.00 9.49 -4.45
C THR A 212 11.40 8.95 -4.71
N ILE A 213 11.47 7.68 -5.07
CA ILE A 213 12.70 6.93 -5.32
C ILE A 213 12.78 6.56 -6.80
N GLU A 214 13.93 6.85 -7.41
CA GLU A 214 14.26 6.37 -8.75
C GLU A 214 14.77 4.92 -8.69
N ASN A 215 14.23 4.08 -9.56
CA ASN A 215 14.54 2.67 -9.71
C ASN A 215 15.02 2.37 -11.15
N PRO A 216 16.33 2.57 -11.43
CA PRO A 216 16.92 2.39 -12.76
C PRO A 216 17.14 0.93 -13.18
#